data_AF-A0A7M2WXY2-F1
#
_entry.id   AF-A0A7M2WXY2-F1
#
_cell.length_a   1.000
_cell.length_b   1.000
_cell.length_c   1.000
_cell.angle_alpha   90.00
_cell.angle_beta   90.00
_cell.angle_gamma   90.00
#
_symmetry.space_group_name_H-M   'P 1'
#
loop_
_entity.id
_entity.type
_entity.pdbx_description
1 polymer ?
#
loop_
_entity_poly.entity_id
_entity_poly.type
_entity_poly.pdbx_seq_one_letter_code
_entity_poly.pdbx_strand_id
1 'polypeptide(L)'
;MTSVWTKPLPRAGLPAIILIVFVIFLGCLGVTEPIDVGIPIFVGWWRYVSRTLPKVRIDGFSLASALVWVGLFAIGLHFFCGWLYRSLVREVDRPDVPPRDWRTRWTAMLVGLVVFLFAAGTAAVCVVHQIGFLATGSEPMFAIHDNNANLDTEGLKAFVERGSHESANEIYERATLSMAYHKPFLDRHHLFAWDGPGGTRGGVIVFHRDPLLRAEHGIVVFSNNRAVVRSADELSKVLQLIPAP
;
A
#
# COMPACT_ATOMS: atom_id res chain seq x y z
N MET A 1 36.10 -9.09 56.86
CA MET A 1 35.57 -7.79 56.40
C MET A 1 35.61 -7.77 54.89
N THR A 2 34.44 -7.72 54.29
CA THR A 2 34.11 -8.14 52.92
C THR A 2 34.47 -7.09 51.89
N SER A 3 35.38 -7.41 50.97
CA SER A 3 35.63 -6.61 49.78
C SER A 3 34.40 -6.70 48.85
N VAL A 4 33.66 -5.60 48.79
CA VAL A 4 32.53 -5.43 47.88
C VAL A 4 33.09 -5.25 46.48
N TRP A 5 33.09 -6.35 45.72
CA TRP A 5 33.44 -6.39 44.31
C TRP A 5 32.52 -5.48 43.50
N THR A 6 33.05 -4.33 43.08
CA THR A 6 32.42 -3.49 42.05
C THR A 6 32.57 -4.19 40.71
N LYS A 7 31.56 -4.99 40.33
CA LYS A 7 31.50 -5.54 38.97
C LYS A 7 31.49 -4.34 38.01
N PRO A 8 32.45 -4.22 37.09
CA PRO A 8 32.46 -3.12 36.12
C PRO A 8 31.16 -3.20 35.32
N LEU A 9 30.40 -2.09 35.29
CA LEU A 9 29.20 -1.97 34.47
C LEU A 9 29.55 -2.38 33.03
N PRO A 10 28.75 -3.24 32.39
CA PRO A 10 29.01 -3.67 31.02
C PRO A 10 29.02 -2.42 30.13
N ARG A 11 30.15 -2.18 29.44
CA ARG A 11 30.37 -1.01 28.57
C ARG A 11 29.30 -0.84 27.47
N ALA A 12 28.50 -1.88 27.22
CA ALA A 12 27.35 -1.85 26.32
C ALA A 12 26.14 -1.04 26.84
N GLY A 13 26.06 -0.74 28.16
CA GLY A 13 24.92 -0.02 28.74
C GLY A 13 24.93 1.49 28.47
N LEU A 14 26.12 2.11 28.43
CA LEU A 14 26.26 3.56 28.23
C LEU A 14 25.69 4.07 26.89
N PRO A 15 26.00 3.46 25.71
CA PRO A 15 25.43 3.93 24.45
C PRO A 15 23.91 3.75 24.39
N ALA A 16 23.38 2.69 24.98
CA ALA A 16 21.92 2.49 25.05
C ALA A 16 21.24 3.58 25.88
N ILE A 17 21.84 3.96 27.02
CA ILE A 17 21.33 5.05 27.86
C ILE A 17 21.37 6.38 27.13
N ILE A 18 22.49 6.69 26.46
CA ILE A 18 22.63 7.94 25.68
C ILE A 18 21.58 7.99 24.56
N LEU A 19 21.38 6.87 23.84
CA LEU A 19 20.36 6.78 22.79
C LEU A 19 18.95 6.99 23.35
N ILE A 20 18.61 6.36 24.47
CA ILE A 20 17.30 6.53 25.13
C ILE A 20 17.08 7.98 25.55
N VAL A 21 18.06 8.61 26.21
CA VAL A 21 17.98 10.01 26.63
C VAL A 21 17.84 10.94 25.42
N PHE A 22 18.57 10.68 24.33
CA PHE A 22 18.49 11.45 23.10
C PHE A 22 17.11 11.34 22.43
N VAL A 23 16.52 10.14 22.37
CA VAL A 23 15.18 9.92 21.83
C VAL A 23 14.12 10.63 22.69
N ILE A 24 14.22 10.55 24.02
CA ILE A 24 13.33 11.27 24.94
C ILE A 24 13.44 12.79 24.74
N PHE A 25 14.67 13.30 24.63
CA PHE A 25 14.93 14.72 24.40
C PHE A 25 14.32 15.21 23.07
N LEU A 26 14.48 14.45 21.98
CA LEU A 26 13.83 14.76 20.69
C LEU A 26 12.30 14.76 20.81
N GLY A 27 11.72 13.81 21.54
CA GLY A 27 10.29 13.79 21.82
C GLY A 27 9.82 15.05 22.58
N CYS A 28 10.58 15.50 23.57
CA CYS A 28 10.27 16.73 24.32
C CYS A 28 10.36 18.01 23.46
N LEU A 29 11.16 18.02 22.39
CA LEU A 29 11.24 19.12 21.43
C LEU A 29 10.09 19.15 20.42
N GLY A 30 9.10 18.26 20.54
CA GLY A 30 7.99 18.14 19.59
C GLY A 30 8.38 17.47 18.28
N VAL A 31 9.59 16.88 18.19
CA VAL A 31 10.03 16.09 17.06
C VAL A 31 9.47 14.67 17.22
N THR A 32 8.13 14.53 17.14
CA THR A 32 7.46 13.23 17.26
C THR A 32 7.48 12.45 15.95
N GLU A 33 7.66 13.13 14.82
CA GLU A 33 7.72 12.55 13.46
C GLU A 33 8.58 11.26 13.36
N PRO A 34 9.82 11.18 13.90
CA PRO A 34 10.63 9.96 13.80
C PRO A 34 10.12 8.83 14.69
N ILE A 35 9.45 9.16 15.80
CA ILE A 35 8.85 8.19 16.72
C ILE A 35 7.56 7.63 16.11
N ASP A 36 6.74 8.51 15.52
CA ASP A 36 5.50 8.19 14.82
C ASP A 36 5.75 7.33 13.58
N VAL A 37 6.91 7.43 12.93
CA VAL A 37 7.33 6.56 11.83
C VAL A 37 8.07 5.31 12.33
N GLY A 38 8.97 5.47 13.30
CA GLY A 38 9.83 4.40 13.80
C GLY A 38 9.04 3.28 14.49
N ILE A 39 8.11 3.61 15.40
CA ILE A 39 7.34 2.60 16.12
C ILE A 39 6.49 1.74 15.16
N PRO A 40 5.75 2.29 14.19
CA PRO A 40 5.04 1.49 13.19
C PRO A 40 5.97 0.67 12.29
N ILE A 41 7.19 1.10 12.00
CA ILE A 41 8.14 0.29 11.24
C ILE A 41 8.58 -0.93 12.08
N PHE A 42 8.96 -0.74 13.34
CA PHE A 42 9.48 -1.83 14.19
C PHE A 42 8.39 -2.76 14.74
N VAL A 43 7.21 -2.23 15.04
CA VAL A 43 6.11 -2.96 15.72
C VAL A 43 4.86 -3.06 14.84
N GLY A 44 4.66 -2.10 13.93
CA GLY A 44 3.46 -2.06 13.09
C GLY A 44 3.39 -3.20 12.07
N TRP A 45 4.50 -3.82 11.69
CA TRP A 45 4.49 -5.01 10.84
C TRP A 45 3.71 -6.17 11.48
N TRP A 46 3.76 -6.34 12.82
CA TRP A 46 2.98 -7.37 13.50
C TRP A 46 1.46 -7.13 13.36
N ARG A 47 1.03 -5.88 13.56
CA ARG A 47 -0.38 -5.48 13.39
C ARG A 47 -0.83 -5.58 11.93
N TYR A 48 0.08 -5.30 10.99
CA TYR A 48 -0.19 -5.52 9.57
C TYR A 48 -0.36 -7.01 9.27
N VAL A 49 0.56 -7.86 9.70
CA VAL A 49 0.50 -9.31 9.50
C VAL A 49 -0.77 -9.89 10.13
N SER A 50 -1.12 -9.53 11.36
CA SER A 50 -2.32 -10.06 12.01
C SER A 50 -3.63 -9.67 11.34
N ARG A 51 -3.68 -8.51 10.65
CA ARG A 51 -4.85 -8.06 9.88
C ARG A 51 -4.89 -8.61 8.47
N THR A 52 -3.72 -8.82 7.86
CA THR A 52 -3.59 -9.25 6.46
C THR A 52 -3.62 -10.76 6.34
N LEU A 53 -2.95 -11.49 7.23
CA LEU A 53 -2.84 -12.95 7.18
C LEU A 53 -4.20 -13.67 7.15
N PRO A 54 -5.24 -13.27 7.92
CA PRO A 54 -6.56 -13.90 7.84
C PRO A 54 -7.29 -13.66 6.50
N LYS A 55 -6.88 -12.63 5.75
CA LYS A 55 -7.46 -12.30 4.43
C LYS A 55 -6.75 -13.02 3.29
N VAL A 56 -5.57 -13.60 3.55
CA VAL A 56 -4.82 -14.36 2.54
C VAL A 56 -5.58 -15.65 2.25
N ARG A 57 -6.12 -15.75 1.02
CA ARG A 57 -6.67 -17.00 0.52
C ARG A 57 -5.52 -17.83 -0.04
N ILE A 58 -5.19 -18.90 0.67
CA ILE A 58 -4.18 -19.85 0.21
C ILE A 58 -4.82 -20.73 -0.85
N ASP A 59 -4.32 -20.63 -2.08
CA ASP A 59 -4.64 -21.61 -3.11
C ASP A 59 -3.89 -22.91 -2.80
N GLY A 60 -4.64 -23.97 -2.52
CA GLY A 60 -4.09 -25.26 -2.13
C GLY A 60 -3.20 -25.86 -3.21
N PHE A 61 -3.54 -25.64 -4.49
CA PHE A 61 -2.77 -26.15 -5.62
C PHE A 61 -1.39 -25.48 -5.73
N SER A 62 -1.35 -24.15 -5.60
CA SER A 62 -0.10 -23.39 -5.56
C SER A 62 0.79 -23.79 -4.38
N LEU A 63 0.20 -23.97 -3.18
CA LEU A 63 0.96 -24.41 -2.00
C LEU A 63 1.53 -25.83 -2.18
N ALA A 64 0.72 -26.77 -2.67
CA ALA A 64 1.18 -28.13 -2.92
C ALA A 64 2.33 -28.15 -3.95
N SER A 65 2.20 -27.39 -5.03
CA SER A 65 3.25 -27.26 -6.05
C SER A 65 4.54 -26.70 -5.46
N ALA A 66 4.46 -25.64 -4.64
CA ALA A 66 5.62 -25.07 -3.97
C ALA A 66 6.32 -26.09 -3.05
N LEU A 67 5.56 -26.87 -2.28
CA LEU A 67 6.11 -27.90 -1.41
C LEU A 67 6.80 -29.02 -2.20
N VAL A 68 6.23 -29.45 -3.33
CA VAL A 68 6.84 -30.44 -4.23
C VAL A 68 8.18 -29.93 -4.76
N TRP A 69 8.23 -28.70 -5.28
CA TRP A 69 9.45 -28.13 -5.83
C TRP A 69 10.54 -27.93 -4.77
N VAL A 70 10.18 -27.43 -3.57
CA VAL A 70 11.13 -27.29 -2.46
C VAL A 70 11.63 -28.66 -1.99
N GLY A 71 10.76 -29.68 -1.95
CA GLY A 71 11.13 -31.05 -1.61
C GLY A 71 12.12 -31.65 -2.62
N LEU A 72 11.82 -31.54 -3.92
CA LEU A 72 12.71 -32.00 -4.99
C LEU A 72 14.06 -31.28 -4.94
N PHE A 73 14.05 -29.96 -4.73
CA PHE A 73 15.26 -29.17 -4.53
C PHE A 73 16.07 -29.64 -3.32
N ALA A 74 15.43 -29.87 -2.18
CA ALA A 74 16.09 -30.33 -0.95
C ALA A 74 16.73 -31.72 -1.14
N ILE A 75 16.06 -32.64 -1.82
CA ILE A 75 16.57 -33.97 -2.16
C ILE A 75 17.79 -33.85 -3.07
N GLY A 76 17.68 -33.09 -4.17
CA GLY A 76 18.78 -32.85 -5.10
C GLY A 76 19.99 -32.22 -4.41
N LEU A 77 19.75 -31.19 -3.59
CA LEU A 77 20.78 -30.51 -2.82
C LEU A 77 21.46 -31.45 -1.82
N HIS A 78 20.71 -32.33 -1.16
CA HIS A 78 21.27 -33.31 -0.22
C HIS A 78 22.25 -34.26 -0.93
N PHE A 79 21.83 -34.84 -2.06
CA PHE A 79 22.69 -35.75 -2.82
C PHE A 79 23.90 -35.03 -3.39
N PHE A 80 23.71 -33.84 -3.95
CA PHE A 80 24.78 -33.02 -4.49
C PHE A 80 25.82 -32.63 -3.43
N CYS A 81 25.39 -32.07 -2.29
CA CYS A 81 26.30 -31.70 -1.20
C CYS A 81 26.95 -32.92 -0.56
N GLY A 82 26.22 -34.04 -0.42
CA GLY A 82 26.78 -35.29 0.09
C GLY A 82 27.85 -35.87 -0.84
N TRP A 83 27.63 -35.82 -2.15
CA TRP A 83 28.64 -36.19 -3.14
C TRP A 83 29.85 -35.25 -3.07
N LEU A 84 29.63 -33.93 -3.09
CA LEU A 84 30.68 -32.93 -3.05
C LEU A 84 31.53 -33.05 -1.79
N TYR A 85 30.90 -33.24 -0.63
CA TYR A 85 31.58 -33.41 0.65
C TYR A 85 32.48 -34.65 0.65
N ARG A 86 31.99 -35.79 0.14
CA ARG A 86 32.80 -37.00 0.01
C ARG A 86 33.97 -36.81 -0.95
N SER A 87 33.78 -36.11 -2.07
CA SER A 87 34.84 -35.85 -3.04
C SER A 87 35.95 -34.95 -2.44
N LEU A 88 35.58 -33.90 -1.71
CA LEU A 88 36.54 -32.98 -1.09
C LEU A 88 37.26 -33.58 0.13
N VAL A 89 36.58 -34.39 0.94
CA VAL A 89 37.17 -34.97 2.16
C VAL A 89 38.10 -36.14 1.86
N ARG A 90 37.84 -36.90 0.78
CA ARG A 90 38.73 -38.00 0.35
C ARG A 90 40.15 -37.55 -0.03
N GLU A 91 40.34 -36.27 -0.35
CA GLU A 91 41.65 -35.72 -0.73
C GLU A 91 42.49 -35.32 0.49
N VAL A 92 41.85 -35.17 1.67
CA VAL A 92 42.51 -34.83 2.94
C VAL A 92 42.55 -36.09 3.80
N ASP A 93 43.27 -37.10 3.32
CA ASP A 93 43.39 -38.42 3.96
C ASP A 93 44.15 -38.28 5.30
N ARG A 94 43.40 -38.07 6.38
CA ARG A 94 43.92 -38.22 7.75
C ARG A 94 43.48 -39.59 8.27
N PRO A 95 44.41 -40.54 8.47
CA PRO A 95 44.09 -41.92 8.83
C PRO A 95 43.34 -42.06 10.17
N ASP A 96 43.39 -41.04 11.03
CA ASP A 96 42.83 -41.10 12.39
C ASP A 96 41.39 -40.56 12.52
N VAL A 97 40.79 -40.03 11.46
CA VAL A 97 39.44 -39.42 11.53
C VAL A 97 38.42 -40.31 10.80
N PRO A 98 37.38 -40.83 11.50
CA PRO A 98 36.36 -41.64 10.85
C PRO A 98 35.61 -40.83 9.78
N PRO A 99 35.24 -41.45 8.64
CA PRO A 99 34.50 -40.78 7.58
C PRO A 99 33.19 -40.24 8.14
N ARG A 100 32.96 -38.94 7.95
CA ARG A 100 31.76 -38.26 8.42
C ARG A 100 30.78 -38.12 7.27
N ASP A 101 29.56 -38.63 7.43
CA ASP A 101 28.52 -38.43 6.43
C ASP A 101 27.90 -37.04 6.50
N TRP A 102 27.43 -36.57 5.34
CA TRP A 102 26.69 -35.33 5.22
C TRP A 102 25.38 -35.42 6.00
N ARG A 103 25.20 -34.55 6.99
CA ARG A 103 24.05 -34.62 7.90
C ARG A 103 22.84 -33.93 7.30
N THR A 104 21.66 -34.55 7.40
CA THR A 104 20.38 -33.99 6.93
C THR A 104 20.09 -32.60 7.51
N ARG A 105 20.46 -32.34 8.77
CA ARG A 105 20.34 -31.02 9.40
C ARG A 105 21.07 -29.90 8.64
N TRP A 106 22.19 -30.20 7.97
CA TRP A 106 22.93 -29.20 7.19
C TRP A 106 22.19 -28.86 5.90
N THR A 107 21.61 -29.85 5.23
CA THR A 107 20.70 -29.61 4.10
C THR A 107 19.50 -28.78 4.55
N ALA A 108 18.85 -29.12 5.67
CA ALA A 108 17.70 -28.37 6.17
C ALA A 108 18.05 -26.89 6.45
N MET A 109 19.22 -26.62 7.06
CA MET A 109 19.71 -25.26 7.26
C MET A 109 19.97 -24.52 5.95
N LEU A 110 20.58 -25.16 4.95
CA LEU A 110 20.84 -24.55 3.64
C LEU A 110 19.53 -24.28 2.88
N VAL A 111 18.60 -25.23 2.85
CA VAL A 111 17.28 -25.03 2.23
C VAL A 111 16.52 -23.92 2.92
N GLY A 112 16.52 -23.90 4.26
CA GLY A 112 15.91 -22.83 5.05
C GLY A 112 16.50 -21.46 4.72
N LEU A 113 17.84 -21.38 4.61
CA LEU A 113 18.53 -20.16 4.19
C LEU A 113 18.12 -19.72 2.78
N VAL A 114 18.06 -20.63 1.81
CA VAL A 114 17.65 -20.32 0.43
C VAL A 114 16.20 -19.83 0.38
N VAL A 115 15.28 -20.51 1.06
CA VAL A 115 13.86 -20.09 1.14
C VAL A 115 13.75 -18.72 1.81
N PHE A 116 14.50 -18.49 2.89
CA PHE A 116 14.54 -17.20 3.57
C PHE A 116 15.07 -16.08 2.65
N LEU A 117 16.17 -16.31 1.94
CA LEU A 117 16.72 -15.36 0.97
C LEU A 117 15.75 -15.09 -0.18
N PHE A 118 15.05 -16.11 -0.67
CA PHE A 118 14.03 -15.98 -1.70
C PHE A 118 12.86 -15.11 -1.23
N ALA A 119 12.36 -15.36 -0.01
CA ALA A 119 11.30 -14.55 0.59
C ALA A 119 11.75 -13.10 0.82
N ALA A 120 12.97 -12.89 1.32
CA ALA A 120 13.55 -11.56 1.50
C ALA A 120 13.70 -10.81 0.17
N GLY A 121 14.18 -11.48 -0.88
CA GLY A 121 14.29 -10.91 -2.22
C GLY A 121 12.93 -10.53 -2.80
N THR A 122 11.92 -11.40 -2.66
CA THR A 122 10.54 -11.12 -3.10
C THR A 122 9.96 -9.91 -2.36
N ALA A 123 10.17 -9.84 -1.04
CA ALA A 123 9.73 -8.70 -0.24
C ALA A 123 10.41 -7.39 -0.69
N ALA A 124 11.71 -7.41 -0.99
CA ALA A 124 12.43 -6.26 -1.51
C ALA A 124 11.88 -5.79 -2.87
N VAL A 125 11.56 -6.72 -3.79
CA VAL A 125 10.93 -6.39 -5.07
C VAL A 125 9.56 -5.75 -4.87
N CYS A 126 8.74 -6.27 -3.96
CA CYS A 126 7.45 -5.66 -3.63
C CYS A 126 7.62 -4.23 -3.10
N VAL A 127 8.59 -3.99 -2.22
CA VAL A 127 8.89 -2.65 -1.70
C VAL A 127 9.29 -1.70 -2.82
N VAL A 128 10.21 -2.10 -3.70
CA VAL A 128 10.63 -1.27 -4.84
C VAL A 128 9.46 -0.97 -5.77
N HIS A 129 8.59 -1.95 -6.04
CA HIS A 129 7.40 -1.74 -6.85
C HIS A 129 6.44 -0.72 -6.23
N GLN A 130 6.19 -0.81 -4.92
CA GLN A 130 5.35 0.16 -4.20
C GLN A 130 5.97 1.55 -4.19
N ILE A 131 7.28 1.66 -3.94
CA ILE A 131 8.01 2.93 -4.01
C ILE A 131 7.95 3.51 -5.43
N GLY A 132 8.12 2.68 -6.46
CA GLY A 132 8.02 3.10 -7.86
C GLY A 132 6.65 3.64 -8.19
N PHE A 133 5.59 2.97 -7.72
CA PHE A 133 4.21 3.45 -7.88
C PHE A 133 3.97 4.78 -7.15
N LEU A 134 4.50 4.93 -5.92
CA LEU A 134 4.38 6.18 -5.17
C LEU A 134 5.18 7.34 -5.79
N ALA A 135 6.36 7.04 -6.35
CA ALA A 135 7.24 8.03 -6.97
C ALA A 135 6.74 8.50 -8.34
N THR A 136 6.05 7.63 -9.08
CA THR A 136 5.49 7.93 -10.41
C THR A 136 4.01 8.28 -10.38
N GLY A 137 3.34 8.04 -9.25
CA GLY A 137 1.96 8.40 -9.04
C GLY A 137 1.78 9.90 -9.18
N SER A 138 0.85 10.31 -10.04
CA SER A 138 0.50 11.71 -10.18
C SER A 138 -0.19 12.26 -8.92
N GLU A 139 -0.63 11.41 -7.99
CA GLU A 139 -1.34 11.78 -6.76
C GLU A 139 -0.38 12.31 -5.66
N PRO A 140 -0.78 13.34 -4.88
CA PRO A 140 0.06 13.88 -3.83
C PRO A 140 0.21 12.84 -2.71
N MET A 141 1.44 12.48 -2.33
CA MET A 141 1.74 11.54 -1.23
C MET A 141 1.08 11.93 0.10
N PHE A 142 0.91 13.24 0.31
CA PHE A 142 0.20 13.79 1.45
C PHE A 142 -0.94 14.65 0.90
N ALA A 143 -2.14 14.08 0.87
CA ALA A 143 -3.34 14.88 0.77
C ALA A 143 -3.60 15.45 2.17
N ILE A 144 -3.62 16.77 2.31
CA ILE A 144 -4.19 17.40 3.50
C ILE A 144 -5.62 16.88 3.56
N HIS A 145 -5.94 16.13 4.62
CA HIS A 145 -7.31 15.74 4.91
C HIS A 145 -8.05 17.01 5.31
N ASP A 146 -8.47 17.77 4.31
CA ASP A 146 -9.27 18.95 4.51
C ASP A 146 -10.62 18.43 4.99
N ASN A 147 -10.87 18.50 6.30
CA ASN A 147 -12.16 18.13 6.90
C ASN A 147 -13.32 18.95 6.29
N ASN A 148 -13.01 20.07 5.61
CA ASN A 148 -13.96 20.91 4.86
C ASN A 148 -14.19 20.44 3.41
N ALA A 149 -13.43 19.46 2.93
CA ALA A 149 -13.67 18.78 1.65
C ALA A 149 -14.46 17.48 1.85
N ASN A 150 -15.15 17.30 2.98
CA ASN A 150 -16.38 16.52 2.96
C ASN A 150 -17.41 17.31 2.16
N LEU A 151 -17.28 17.26 0.83
CA LEU A 151 -18.44 17.32 -0.04
C LEU A 151 -19.21 16.02 0.18
N ASP A 152 -19.78 15.92 1.38
CA ASP A 152 -20.86 15.00 1.67
C ASP A 152 -22.09 15.40 0.83
N THR A 153 -23.21 14.76 1.08
CA THR A 153 -24.49 15.13 0.44
C THR A 153 -24.77 16.64 0.53
N GLU A 154 -24.39 17.33 1.60
CA GLU A 154 -24.59 18.78 1.74
C GLU A 154 -23.65 19.58 0.86
N GLY A 155 -22.38 19.19 0.75
CA GLY A 155 -21.46 19.87 -0.15
C GLY A 155 -21.84 19.68 -1.62
N LEU A 156 -22.29 18.50 -2.02
CA LEU A 156 -22.82 18.25 -3.36
C LEU A 156 -24.11 19.05 -3.59
N LYS A 157 -25.03 19.08 -2.61
CA LYS A 157 -26.23 19.94 -2.67
C LYS A 157 -25.89 21.42 -2.77
N ALA A 158 -24.94 21.92 -1.99
CA ALA A 158 -24.50 23.31 -2.02
C ALA A 158 -23.79 23.66 -3.34
N PHE A 159 -23.12 22.68 -3.97
CA PHE A 159 -22.58 22.83 -5.31
C PHE A 159 -23.71 22.89 -6.36
N VAL A 160 -24.72 22.02 -6.26
CA VAL A 160 -25.92 22.03 -7.11
C VAL A 160 -26.71 23.33 -6.98
N GLU A 161 -26.98 23.76 -5.74
CA GLU A 161 -27.75 24.98 -5.44
C GLU A 161 -27.04 26.22 -5.98
N ARG A 162 -25.71 26.32 -5.78
CA ARG A 162 -24.92 27.42 -6.37
C ARG A 162 -24.88 27.36 -7.89
N GLY A 163 -24.72 26.18 -8.48
CA GLY A 163 -24.71 25.99 -9.92
C GLY A 163 -26.08 26.17 -10.60
N SER A 164 -27.18 26.16 -9.84
CA SER A 164 -28.53 26.22 -10.42
C SER A 164 -28.85 27.53 -11.15
N HIS A 165 -28.12 28.61 -10.85
CA HIS A 165 -28.27 29.92 -11.47
C HIS A 165 -27.26 30.20 -12.59
N GLU A 166 -26.39 29.23 -12.89
CA GLU A 166 -25.21 29.43 -13.71
C GLU A 166 -25.35 28.67 -15.02
N SER A 167 -24.73 29.20 -16.08
CA SER A 167 -24.69 28.52 -17.36
C SER A 167 -23.80 27.28 -17.29
N ALA A 168 -24.06 26.28 -18.14
CA ALA A 168 -23.23 25.08 -18.23
C ALA A 168 -21.75 25.41 -18.52
N ASN A 169 -21.49 26.51 -19.22
CA ASN A 169 -20.13 27.01 -19.46
C ASN A 169 -19.47 27.55 -18.19
N GLU A 170 -20.16 28.34 -17.37
CA GLU A 170 -19.63 28.86 -16.10
C GLU A 170 -19.44 27.76 -15.07
N ILE A 171 -20.34 26.77 -15.03
CA ILE A 171 -20.19 25.58 -14.18
C ILE A 171 -18.99 24.78 -14.63
N TYR A 172 -18.80 24.57 -15.94
CA TYR A 172 -17.63 23.85 -16.43
C TYR A 172 -16.35 24.63 -16.18
N GLU A 173 -16.28 25.92 -16.50
CA GLU A 173 -15.08 26.73 -16.29
C GLU A 173 -14.72 26.78 -14.82
N ARG A 174 -15.69 26.99 -13.94
CA ARG A 174 -15.46 26.91 -12.50
C ARG A 174 -15.11 25.50 -12.08
N ALA A 175 -15.77 24.47 -12.56
CA ALA A 175 -15.39 23.09 -12.25
C ALA A 175 -13.95 22.87 -12.69
N THR A 176 -13.53 23.36 -13.86
CA THR A 176 -12.17 23.23 -14.40
C THR A 176 -11.14 24.07 -13.65
N LEU A 177 -11.50 25.28 -13.21
CA LEU A 177 -10.68 26.12 -12.34
C LEU A 177 -10.58 25.51 -10.94
N SER A 178 -11.70 25.03 -10.40
CA SER A 178 -11.75 24.24 -9.16
C SER A 178 -10.95 22.96 -9.32
N MET A 179 -10.95 22.31 -10.49
CA MET A 179 -10.16 21.12 -10.78
C MET A 179 -8.66 21.43 -10.77
N ALA A 180 -8.27 22.62 -11.25
CA ALA A 180 -6.89 23.08 -11.21
C ALA A 180 -6.42 23.35 -9.76
N TYR A 181 -7.32 23.68 -8.84
CA TYR A 181 -7.00 24.03 -7.44
C TYR A 181 -7.45 23.01 -6.38
N HIS A 182 -8.35 22.07 -6.69
CA HIS A 182 -8.98 21.11 -5.78
C HIS A 182 -9.01 19.70 -6.39
N LYS A 183 -7.82 19.15 -6.56
CA LYS A 183 -7.56 17.74 -6.89
C LYS A 183 -8.42 16.71 -6.12
N PRO A 184 -8.70 16.88 -4.81
CA PRO A 184 -9.51 15.91 -4.05
C PRO A 184 -10.96 15.75 -4.54
N PHE A 185 -11.47 16.71 -5.32
CA PHE A 185 -12.80 16.62 -5.92
C PHE A 185 -12.82 15.63 -7.09
N LEU A 186 -11.82 15.72 -7.98
CA LEU A 186 -11.67 14.85 -9.16
C LEU A 186 -11.31 13.41 -8.81
N ASP A 187 -10.58 13.21 -7.72
CA ASP A 187 -10.25 11.88 -7.24
C ASP A 187 -11.51 11.14 -6.78
N ARG A 188 -12.51 11.89 -6.28
CA ARG A 188 -13.76 11.34 -5.75
C ARG A 188 -14.94 11.38 -6.72
N HIS A 189 -14.89 12.23 -7.74
CA HIS A 189 -15.99 12.38 -8.70
C HIS A 189 -15.52 12.20 -10.14
N HIS A 190 -16.31 11.49 -10.93
CA HIS A 190 -16.24 11.56 -12.38
C HIS A 190 -17.01 12.78 -12.86
N LEU A 191 -16.41 13.52 -13.80
CA LEU A 191 -17.05 14.64 -14.45
C LEU A 191 -17.06 14.39 -15.96
N PHE A 192 -18.24 14.40 -16.55
CA PHE A 192 -18.44 14.19 -17.98
C PHE A 192 -19.13 15.40 -18.55
N ALA A 193 -18.45 16.13 -19.43
CA ALA A 193 -19.04 17.24 -20.17
C ALA A 193 -19.31 16.80 -21.60
N TRP A 194 -20.39 17.31 -22.19
CA TRP A 194 -20.68 17.10 -23.60
C TRP A 194 -20.97 18.43 -24.28
N ASP A 195 -20.65 18.49 -25.56
CA ASP A 195 -20.96 19.63 -26.40
C ASP A 195 -22.34 19.46 -27.03
N GLY A 196 -23.10 20.54 -27.03
CA GLY A 196 -24.36 20.70 -27.73
C GLY A 196 -24.17 21.29 -29.13
N PRO A 197 -25.28 21.47 -29.87
CA PRO A 197 -25.24 22.04 -31.22
C PRO A 197 -24.55 23.41 -31.25
N GLY A 198 -23.70 23.63 -32.26
CA GLY A 198 -23.00 24.91 -32.44
C GLY A 198 -21.79 25.12 -31.52
N GLY A 199 -21.24 24.06 -30.90
CA GLY A 199 -20.03 24.15 -30.08
C GLY A 199 -20.24 24.77 -28.70
N THR A 200 -21.50 24.93 -28.28
CA THR A 200 -21.84 25.33 -26.92
C THR A 200 -21.89 24.10 -26.03
N ARG A 201 -21.41 24.12 -24.77
CA ARG A 201 -21.50 22.93 -23.90
C ARG A 201 -22.96 22.60 -23.60
N GLY A 202 -23.38 21.39 -23.98
CA GLY A 202 -24.74 20.89 -23.76
C GLY A 202 -25.01 20.54 -22.29
N GLY A 203 -23.95 20.26 -21.53
CA GLY A 203 -24.04 20.09 -20.08
C GLY A 203 -22.85 19.39 -19.43
N VAL A 204 -22.99 19.12 -18.13
CA VAL A 204 -22.00 18.44 -17.28
C VAL A 204 -22.70 17.45 -16.36
N ILE A 205 -22.19 16.22 -16.29
CA ILE A 205 -22.61 15.17 -15.36
C ILE A 205 -21.51 15.01 -14.31
N VAL A 206 -21.89 15.07 -13.03
CA VAL A 206 -20.99 14.85 -11.89
C VAL A 206 -21.52 13.70 -11.05
N PHE A 207 -20.68 12.72 -10.76
CA PHE A 207 -21.06 11.59 -9.91
C PHE A 207 -19.87 10.99 -9.16
N HIS A 208 -20.13 10.37 -8.02
CA HIS A 208 -19.09 9.79 -7.18
C HIS A 208 -18.43 8.56 -7.86
N ARG A 209 -17.10 8.41 -7.74
CA ARG A 209 -16.36 7.26 -8.26
C ARG A 209 -16.73 5.97 -7.53
N ASP A 210 -16.86 6.04 -6.21
CA ASP A 210 -17.38 4.94 -5.38
C ASP A 210 -18.86 4.64 -5.72
N PRO A 211 -19.21 3.41 -6.13
CA PRO A 211 -20.57 3.04 -6.49
C PRO A 211 -21.56 3.07 -5.32
N LEU A 212 -21.13 2.85 -4.08
CA LEU A 212 -22.03 2.89 -2.91
C LEU A 212 -22.49 4.32 -2.63
N LEU A 213 -21.53 5.25 -2.61
CA LEU A 213 -21.80 6.68 -2.43
C LEU A 213 -22.55 7.26 -3.63
N ARG A 214 -22.34 6.73 -4.84
CA ARG A 214 -23.13 7.08 -6.02
C ARG A 214 -24.59 6.68 -5.88
N ALA A 215 -24.87 5.50 -5.32
CA ALA A 215 -26.24 5.06 -5.08
C ALA A 215 -26.94 5.92 -4.02
N GLU A 216 -26.19 6.35 -2.99
CA GLU A 216 -26.71 7.18 -1.91
C GLU A 216 -26.93 8.64 -2.32
N HIS A 217 -25.95 9.26 -2.97
CA HIS A 217 -25.95 10.70 -3.28
C HIS A 217 -26.50 11.03 -4.67
N GLY A 218 -26.66 10.02 -5.53
CA GLY A 218 -27.17 10.17 -6.88
C GLY A 218 -26.17 10.82 -7.83
N ILE A 219 -26.71 11.38 -8.90
CA ILE A 219 -25.97 11.93 -10.03
C ILE A 219 -26.51 13.33 -10.30
N VAL A 220 -25.60 14.29 -10.44
CA VAL A 220 -25.96 15.67 -10.74
C VAL A 220 -25.73 15.91 -12.21
N VAL A 221 -26.78 16.33 -12.91
CA VAL A 221 -26.72 16.68 -14.32
C VAL A 221 -27.07 18.15 -14.47
N PHE A 222 -26.15 18.92 -15.03
CA PHE A 222 -26.35 20.31 -15.42
C PHE A 222 -26.60 20.34 -16.93
N SER A 223 -27.76 20.78 -17.38
CA SER A 223 -28.06 20.98 -18.81
C SER A 223 -28.93 22.22 -18.99
N ASN A 224 -28.60 23.08 -19.96
CA ASN A 224 -29.41 24.24 -20.36
C ASN A 224 -29.96 25.08 -19.18
N ASN A 225 -29.08 25.53 -18.29
CA ASN A 225 -29.40 26.32 -17.08
C ASN A 225 -30.32 25.64 -16.07
N ARG A 226 -30.41 24.30 -16.08
CA ARG A 226 -31.06 23.54 -15.01
C ARG A 226 -30.11 22.50 -14.45
N ALA A 227 -29.85 22.62 -13.16
CA ALA A 227 -29.24 21.56 -12.37
C ALA A 227 -30.34 20.60 -11.94
N VAL A 228 -30.20 19.33 -12.29
CA VAL A 228 -31.13 18.28 -11.92
C VAL A 228 -30.37 17.20 -11.18
N VAL A 229 -30.65 17.05 -9.89
CA VAL A 229 -30.18 15.90 -9.11
C VAL A 229 -31.14 14.75 -9.37
N ARG A 230 -30.60 13.62 -9.81
CA ARG A 230 -31.35 12.38 -10.08
C ARG A 230 -30.75 11.25 -9.26
N SER A 231 -31.59 10.33 -8.80
CA SER A 231 -31.07 9.12 -8.15
C SER A 231 -30.29 8.28 -9.16
N ALA A 232 -29.37 7.42 -8.68
CA ALA A 232 -28.57 6.58 -9.57
C ALA A 232 -29.41 5.69 -10.49
N ASP A 233 -30.58 5.25 -10.04
CA ASP A 233 -31.52 4.42 -10.80
C ASP A 233 -32.13 5.16 -12.01
N GLU A 234 -32.16 6.49 -11.97
CA GLU A 234 -32.68 7.32 -13.05
C GLU A 234 -31.63 7.67 -14.12
N LEU A 235 -30.36 7.29 -13.93
CA LEU A 235 -29.29 7.58 -14.89
C LEU A 235 -29.62 7.05 -16.29
N SER A 236 -30.17 5.84 -16.37
CA SER A 236 -30.57 5.23 -17.64
C SER A 236 -31.61 6.08 -18.39
N LYS A 237 -32.54 6.71 -17.67
CA LYS A 237 -33.55 7.62 -18.23
C LYS A 237 -32.94 8.96 -18.63
N VAL A 238 -31.97 9.46 -17.89
CA VAL A 238 -31.27 10.72 -18.21
C VAL A 238 -30.37 10.55 -19.43
N LEU A 239 -29.67 9.43 -19.56
CA LEU A 239 -28.85 9.13 -20.74
C LEU A 239 -29.70 9.04 -22.02
N GLN A 240 -30.98 8.64 -21.92
CA GLN A 240 -31.92 8.66 -23.05
C GLN A 240 -32.38 10.08 -23.45
N LEU A 241 -32.23 11.07 -22.57
CA LEU A 241 -32.53 12.48 -22.86
C LEU A 241 -31.35 13.21 -23.52
N ILE A 242 -30.15 12.62 -23.48
CA ILE A 242 -28.99 13.15 -24.21
C ILE A 242 -29.19 12.75 -25.68
N PRO A 243 -29.30 13.72 -26.61
CA PRO A 243 -29.41 13.40 -28.02
C PRO A 243 -28.19 12.58 -28.43
N ALA A 244 -28.43 11.45 -29.11
CA ALA A 244 -27.35 10.68 -29.71
C ALA A 244 -26.54 11.57 -30.67
N PRO A 245 -25.21 11.46 -30.69
CA PRO A 245 -24.35 12.29 -31.52
C PRO A 245 -24.67 12.18 -33.01
#